data_AF-A0A4R0P1M9-F1
#
_entry.id   AF-A0A4R0P1M9-F1
#
_cell.length_a   1.000
_cell.length_b   1.000
_cell.length_c   1.000
_cell.angle_alpha   90.00
_cell.angle_beta   90.00
_cell.angle_gamma   90.00
#
_symmetry.space_group_name_H-M   'P 1'
#
loop_
_entity.id
_entity.type
_entity.pdbx_description
1 polymer ?
#
loop_
_entity_poly.entity_id
_entity_poly.type
_entity_poly.pdbx_seq_one_letter_code
_entity_poly.pdbx_strand_id
1 'polypeptide(L)' 'MTGRARNLMKMGVVKSRAYQLSNTRKGYCRTANSPTLLTTLDKKFFIGLGLDGFANYYYWKTTHQTKLF' A
#
# COMPACT_ATOMS: atom_id res chain seq x y z
N MET A 1 6.18 -19.19 12.35
CA MET A 1 5.91 -17.75 12.14
C MET A 1 5.12 -17.60 10.84
N THR A 2 3.96 -16.92 10.84
CA THR A 2 3.09 -16.84 9.65
C THR A 2 3.73 -15.98 8.55
N GLY A 3 3.35 -16.21 7.28
CA GLY A 3 3.81 -15.39 6.15
C GLY A 3 3.47 -13.91 6.31
N ARG A 4 2.27 -13.61 6.83
CA ARG A 4 1.82 -12.24 7.12
C ARG A 4 2.71 -11.54 8.16
N ALA A 5 3.04 -12.20 9.27
CA ALA A 5 3.92 -11.64 10.29
C ALA A 5 5.33 -11.35 9.74
N ARG A 6 5.89 -12.27 8.94
CA ARG A 6 7.19 -12.07 8.28
C ARG A 6 7.21 -10.83 7.40
N ASN A 7 6.17 -10.64 6.59
CA ASN A 7 6.10 -9.50 5.67
C ASN A 7 5.96 -8.17 6.44
N LEU A 8 5.16 -8.16 7.51
CA LEU A 8 5.07 -6.99 8.40
C LEU A 8 6.42 -6.64 9.03
N MET A 9 7.18 -7.63 9.50
CA MET A 9 8.54 -7.40 10.03
C MET A 9 9.52 -6.91 8.97
N LYS A 10 9.45 -7.43 7.73
CA LYS A 10 10.25 -6.95 6.59
C LYS A 10 9.96 -5.48 6.27
N MET A 11 8.71 -5.04 6.48
CA MET A 11 8.30 -3.64 6.32
C MET A 11 8.62 -2.77 7.54
N GLY A 12 9.35 -3.28 8.54
CA GLY A 12 9.78 -2.52 9.72
C GLY A 12 8.81 -2.52 10.90
N VAL A 13 7.73 -3.30 10.85
CA VAL A 13 6.82 -3.43 12.00
C VAL A 13 7.48 -4.26 13.10
N VAL A 14 7.47 -3.73 14.33
CA VAL A 14 8.01 -4.42 15.51
C VAL A 14 7.40 -5.82 15.66
N LYS A 15 8.23 -6.82 15.98
CA LYS A 15 7.87 -8.24 16.06
C LYS A 15 6.57 -8.49 16.83
N SER A 16 6.41 -7.93 18.03
CA SER A 16 5.20 -8.09 18.86
C SER A 16 3.94 -7.62 18.15
N ARG A 17 3.99 -6.42 17.53
CA ARG A 17 2.88 -5.83 16.78
C ARG A 17 2.60 -6.60 15.49
N ALA A 18 3.63 -7.08 14.80
CA ALA A 18 3.48 -7.89 13.60
C ALA A 18 2.70 -9.19 13.86
N TYR A 19 2.97 -9.87 14.99
CA TYR A 19 2.18 -11.05 15.40
C TYR A 19 0.73 -10.70 15.72
N GLN A 20 0.49 -9.60 16.44
CA GLN A 20 -0.87 -9.19 16.79
C GLN A 20 -1.69 -8.86 15.54
N LEU A 21 -1.12 -8.13 14.59
CA LEU A 21 -1.78 -7.75 13.35
C LEU A 21 -1.96 -8.94 12.40
N SER A 22 -0.99 -9.85 12.34
CA SER A 22 -1.11 -11.04 11.46
C SER A 22 -2.21 -11.99 11.90
N ASN A 23 -2.53 -12.01 13.20
CA ASN A 23 -3.51 -12.89 13.83
C ASN A 23 -4.87 -12.21 14.08
N THR A 24 -5.08 -11.02 13.52
CA THR A 24 -6.36 -10.32 13.67
C THR A 24 -7.48 -11.10 12.97
N ARG A 25 -8.67 -11.14 13.59
CA ARG A 25 -9.90 -11.68 12.99
C ARG A 25 -10.61 -10.67 12.08
N LYS A 26 -10.06 -9.45 11.92
CA LYS A 26 -10.61 -8.43 11.03
C LYS A 26 -10.51 -8.89 9.57
N GLY A 27 -11.59 -8.72 8.82
CA GLY A 27 -11.62 -9.01 7.38
C GLY A 27 -10.66 -8.12 6.57
N TYR A 28 -10.36 -8.53 5.34
CA TYR A 28 -9.33 -7.91 4.50
C TYR A 28 -9.54 -6.42 4.25
N CYS A 29 -10.76 -5.97 3.92
CA CYS A 29 -11.01 -4.55 3.69
C CYS A 29 -10.81 -3.70 4.95
N ARG A 30 -11.16 -4.25 6.12
CA ARG A 30 -11.00 -3.58 7.42
C ARG A 30 -9.53 -3.47 7.82
N THR A 31 -8.71 -4.46 7.46
CA THR A 31 -7.26 -4.43 7.72
C THR A 31 -6.57 -3.51 6.72
N ALA A 32 -6.97 -3.50 5.44
CA ALA A 32 -6.41 -2.62 4.41
C ALA A 32 -6.48 -1.14 4.81
N ASN A 33 -7.60 -0.69 5.39
CA ASN A 33 -7.76 0.68 5.89
C ASN A 33 -7.27 0.90 7.35
N SER A 34 -6.37 0.04 7.85
CA SER A 34 -5.78 0.22 9.18
C SER A 34 -4.58 1.15 9.11
N PRO A 35 -4.30 1.96 10.15
CA PRO A 35 -3.15 2.86 10.16
C PRO A 35 -1.82 2.15 9.85
N THR A 36 -1.64 0.92 10.34
CA THR A 36 -0.41 0.18 10.08
C THR A 36 -0.21 -0.15 8.60
N LEU A 37 -1.25 -0.64 7.93
CA LEU A 37 -1.15 -0.97 6.50
C LEU A 37 -1.07 0.29 5.63
N LEU A 38 -1.74 1.38 6.01
CA LEU A 38 -1.61 2.67 5.34
C LEU A 38 -0.19 3.24 5.44
N THR A 39 0.51 3.02 6.56
CA THR A 39 1.90 3.47 6.73
C THR A 39 2.91 2.57 6.04
N THR A 40 2.69 1.26 5.99
CA THR A 40 3.66 0.32 5.40
C THR A 40 3.49 0.19 3.88
N LEU A 41 2.26 0.25 3.39
CA LEU A 41 1.92 0.19 1.96
C LEU A 41 1.47 1.58 1.48
N ASP A 42 2.30 2.59 1.70
CA ASP A 42 2.02 3.96 1.26
C ASP A 42 2.27 4.11 -0.26
N LYS A 43 1.81 5.22 -0.85
CA LYS A 43 2.04 5.59 -2.24
C LYS A 43 3.51 5.47 -2.64
N LYS A 44 4.44 5.86 -1.76
CA LYS A 44 5.89 5.73 -2.00
C LYS A 44 6.35 4.29 -2.19
N PHE A 45 5.78 3.35 -1.42
CA PHE A 45 6.09 1.94 -1.55
C PHE A 45 5.67 1.43 -2.93
N PHE A 46 4.45 1.77 -3.38
CA PHE A 46 3.95 1.35 -4.68
C PHE A 46 4.67 2.02 -5.86
N ILE A 47 5.04 3.30 -5.74
CA ILE A 47 5.87 3.98 -6.76
C ILE A 47 7.24 3.30 -6.87
N GLY A 48 7.85 2.89 -5.75
CA GLY A 48 9.11 2.14 -5.76
C GLY A 48 9.01 0.77 -6.44
N LEU A 49 7.80 0.20 -6.53
CA LEU A 49 7.52 -1.02 -7.29
C LEU A 49 7.20 -0.76 -8.77
N GLY A 50 7.20 0.50 -9.22
CA GLY A 50 6.87 0.89 -10.59
C GLY A 50 5.37 1.09 -10.85
N LEU A 51 4.53 1.13 -9.80
CA LEU A 51 3.12 1.50 -9.97
C LEU A 51 3.01 3.02 -10.14
N ASP A 52 2.67 3.46 -11.34
CA ASP A 52 2.39 4.87 -11.57
C ASP A 52 1.01 5.26 -10.97
N GLY A 53 0.97 6.44 -10.36
CA GLY A 53 -0.23 6.93 -9.73
C GLY A 53 -1.26 7.36 -10.76
N PHE A 54 -2.53 7.01 -10.55
CA PHE A 54 -3.62 7.42 -11.44
C PHE A 54 -3.61 8.92 -11.77
N ALA A 55 -3.37 9.78 -10.77
CA ALA A 55 -3.30 11.22 -10.98
C ALA A 55 -2.16 11.65 -11.92
N ASN A 56 -0.98 11.02 -11.81
CA ASN A 56 0.15 11.29 -12.69
C ASN A 56 -0.18 10.85 -14.12
N TYR A 57 -0.70 9.63 -14.27
CA TYR A 57 -1.09 9.09 -15.57
C TYR A 57 -2.18 9.95 -16.22
N TYR A 58 -3.23 10.29 -15.48
CA TYR A 58 -4.32 11.13 -15.96
C TYR A 58 -3.81 12.52 -16.37
N TYR A 59 -3.01 13.18 -15.51
CA TYR A 59 -2.41 14.47 -15.81
C TYR A 59 -1.57 14.41 -17.10
N TRP A 60 -0.68 13.41 -17.20
CA TRP A 60 0.14 13.20 -18.39
C TRP A 60 -0.73 13.07 -19.65
N LYS A 61 -1.79 12.26 -19.61
CA LYS A 61 -2.74 12.12 -20.72
C LYS A 61 -3.41 13.45 -21.04
N THR A 62 -3.94 14.19 -20.08
CA THR A 62 -4.67 15.44 -20.34
C THR A 62 -3.78 16.60 -20.79
N THR A 63 -2.52 16.66 -20.35
CA THR A 63 -1.60 17.74 -20.71
C THR A 63 -0.96 17.51 -22.07
N HIS A 64 -0.69 16.25 -22.45
CA HIS A 64 -0.09 15.92 -23.75
C HIS A 64 -1.13 15.63 -24.85
N GLN A 65 -2.38 15.36 -24.48
CA GLN A 65 -3.48 15.20 -25.43
C GLN A 65 -4.12 16.57 -25.64
N THR A 66 -3.74 17.25 -26.72
CA THR A 66 -4.52 18.36 -27.25
C THR A 66 -5.95 17.85 -27.46
N LYS A 67 -6.94 18.48 -26.80
CA LYS A 67 -8.34 18.14 -27.05
C LYS A 67 -8.58 18.27 -28.55
N LEU A 68 -8.94 17.15 -29.17
CA LEU A 68 -9.54 17.16 -30.49
C LEU A 68 -10.93 17.74 -30.25
N PHE A 69 -11.13 18.95 -30.77
CA PHE A 69 -12.29 19.84 -30.61
C PHE A 69 -12.29 20.72 -29.34
#